data_AF-A0A1A2V0I3-F1
#
_entry.id   AF-A0A1A2V0I3-F1
#
_cell.length_a   1.000
_cell.length_b   1.000
_cell.length_c   1.000
_cell.angle_alpha   90.00
_cell.angle_beta   90.00
_cell.angle_gamma   90.00
#
_symmetry.space_group_name_H-M   'P 1'
#
loop_
_entity.id
_entity.type
_entity.pdbx_description
1 polymer ?
#
loop_
_entity_poly.entity_id
_entity_poly.type
_entity_poly.pdbx_seq_one_letter_code
_entity_poly.pdbx_strand_id
1 'polypeptide(L)'
;MKRKARERLEEASDRLARELLKMATDPNVSESVRLSAIKDALDRGGVSAKSAVEVEVGPPKPYEQIFDGLGSVESGSRAEFRRSLGIPDDSEADDRRPLADRPRELPAAEGEPIDAKIVAHQPHRRIHRHPAGGEREG
;
A
#
# COMPACT_ATOMS: atom_id res chain seq x y z
N MET A 1 -21.42 42.37 23.73
CA MET A 1 -22.27 42.38 22.51
C MET A 1 -22.58 40.97 21.99
N LYS A 2 -21.57 40.11 21.68
CA LYS A 2 -21.78 38.81 21.01
C LYS A 2 -22.67 37.80 21.77
N ARG A 3 -22.58 37.73 23.10
CA ARG A 3 -23.36 36.76 23.91
C ARG A 3 -24.88 36.98 23.86
N LYS A 4 -25.33 38.22 24.05
CA LYS A 4 -26.76 38.59 24.01
C LYS A 4 -27.41 38.40 22.63
N ALA A 5 -26.63 38.55 21.56
CA ALA A 5 -27.10 38.24 20.20
C ALA A 5 -27.27 36.72 20.01
N ARG A 6 -26.34 35.92 20.54
CA ARG A 6 -26.39 34.46 20.50
C ARG A 6 -27.58 33.91 21.29
N GLU A 7 -27.81 34.40 22.50
CA GLU A 7 -28.98 34.02 23.34
C GLU A 7 -30.31 34.23 22.60
N ARG A 8 -30.46 35.35 21.87
CA ARG A 8 -31.67 35.62 21.08
C ARG A 8 -31.84 34.68 19.89
N LEU A 9 -30.74 34.32 19.24
CA LEU A 9 -30.78 33.37 18.12
C LEU A 9 -31.14 31.97 18.61
N GLU A 10 -30.65 31.57 19.78
CA GLU A 10 -30.95 30.30 20.40
C GLU A 10 -32.44 30.22 20.80
N GLU A 11 -32.96 31.23 21.48
CA GLU A 11 -34.40 31.31 21.81
C GLU A 11 -35.30 31.32 20.55
N ALA A 12 -34.87 32.01 19.49
CA ALA A 12 -35.59 31.99 18.22
C ALA A 12 -35.54 30.60 17.57
N SER A 13 -34.42 29.90 17.69
CA SER A 13 -34.24 28.55 17.13
C SER A 13 -35.18 27.53 17.80
N ASP A 14 -35.31 27.58 19.12
CA ASP A 14 -36.23 26.69 19.86
C ASP A 14 -37.69 26.91 19.45
N ARG A 15 -38.10 28.17 19.25
CA ARG A 15 -39.44 28.50 18.77
C ARG A 15 -39.67 27.97 17.36
N LEU A 16 -38.69 28.12 16.47
CA LEU A 16 -38.76 27.61 15.10
C LEU A 16 -38.80 26.07 15.05
N ALA A 17 -38.05 25.40 15.92
CA ALA A 17 -38.08 23.95 16.02
C ALA A 17 -39.48 23.44 16.43
N ARG A 18 -40.13 24.12 17.38
CA ARG A 18 -41.50 23.78 17.80
C ARG A 18 -42.50 23.94 16.65
N GLU A 19 -42.44 25.04 15.90
CA GLU A 19 -43.34 25.26 14.76
C GLU A 19 -43.09 24.25 13.63
N LEU A 20 -41.84 23.87 13.39
CA LEU A 20 -41.51 22.81 12.43
C LEU A 20 -42.16 21.47 12.81
N LEU A 21 -42.06 21.07 14.08
CA LEU A 21 -42.66 19.81 14.56
C LEU A 21 -44.19 19.83 14.47
N LYS A 22 -44.81 21.01 14.70
CA LYS A 22 -46.24 21.19 14.53
C LYS A 22 -46.64 21.03 13.05
N MET A 23 -45.89 21.62 12.13
CA MET A 23 -46.11 21.48 10.69
C MET A 23 -45.93 20.05 10.19
N ALA A 24 -44.98 19.30 10.76
CA ALA A 24 -44.73 17.90 10.44
C ALA A 24 -45.88 16.97 10.86
N THR A 25 -46.66 17.33 11.88
CA THR A 25 -47.76 16.51 12.43
C THR A 25 -49.16 17.01 12.06
N ASP A 26 -49.28 18.21 11.47
CA ASP A 26 -50.57 18.80 11.11
C ASP A 26 -51.19 18.13 9.85
N PRO A 27 -52.40 17.54 9.97
CA PRO A 27 -53.08 16.89 8.84
C PRO A 27 -53.55 17.87 7.75
N ASN A 28 -53.59 19.18 8.02
CA ASN A 28 -54.07 20.21 7.09
C ASN A 28 -52.96 20.80 6.20
N VAL A 29 -51.69 20.46 6.47
CA VAL A 29 -50.55 20.89 5.64
C VAL A 29 -50.45 20.00 4.41
N SER A 30 -50.14 20.59 3.25
CA SER A 30 -49.90 19.84 2.02
C SER A 30 -48.85 18.74 2.22
N GLU A 31 -49.05 17.59 1.57
CA GLU A 31 -48.20 16.42 1.75
C GLU A 31 -46.72 16.69 1.44
N SER A 32 -46.43 17.50 0.42
CA SER A 32 -45.07 17.91 0.05
C SER A 32 -44.38 18.71 1.16
N VAL A 33 -45.07 19.68 1.75
CA VAL A 33 -44.54 20.50 2.85
C VAL A 33 -44.38 19.67 4.12
N ARG A 34 -45.33 18.78 4.41
CA ARG A 34 -45.25 17.86 5.56
C ARG A 34 -44.05 16.93 5.45
N LEU A 35 -43.83 16.35 4.26
CA LEU A 35 -42.68 15.47 4.01
C LEU A 35 -41.35 16.21 4.19
N SER A 36 -41.24 17.43 3.67
CA SER A 36 -40.04 18.27 3.87
C SER A 36 -39.82 18.60 5.35
N ALA A 37 -40.89 18.94 6.08
CA ALA A 37 -40.80 19.23 7.51
C ALA A 37 -40.36 18.00 8.34
N ILE A 38 -40.82 16.81 7.97
CA ILE A 38 -40.39 15.55 8.60
C ILE A 38 -38.91 15.29 8.35
N LYS A 39 -38.44 15.45 7.10
CA LYS A 39 -37.01 15.28 6.77
C LYS A 39 -36.13 16.26 7.54
N ASP A 40 -36.48 17.54 7.54
CA ASP A 40 -35.75 18.57 8.29
C ASP A 40 -35.71 18.29 9.80
N ALA A 41 -36.78 17.73 10.36
CA ALA A 41 -36.83 17.35 11.78
C ALA A 41 -35.94 16.13 12.07
N LEU A 42 -35.92 15.12 11.18
CA LEU A 42 -35.06 13.94 11.31
C LEU A 42 -33.57 14.30 11.16
N ASP A 43 -33.24 15.16 10.20
CA ASP A 43 -31.86 15.63 9.98
C ASP A 43 -31.33 16.41 11.20
N ARG A 44 -32.17 17.26 11.82
CA ARG A 44 -31.82 17.96 13.07
C ARG A 44 -31.76 17.01 14.28
N GLY A 45 -32.54 15.95 14.28
CA GLY A 45 -32.49 14.87 15.28
C GLY A 45 -31.27 13.97 15.15
N GLY A 46 -30.41 14.19 14.14
CA GLY A 46 -29.27 13.32 13.85
C GLY A 46 -29.67 11.94 13.30
N VAL A 47 -30.92 11.79 12.87
CA VAL A 47 -31.46 10.57 12.25
C VAL A 47 -31.44 10.76 10.73
N SER A 48 -30.26 11.00 10.16
CA SER A 48 -30.09 10.95 8.71
C SER A 48 -29.66 9.54 8.31
N ALA A 49 -30.14 9.07 7.14
CA ALA A 49 -29.63 7.85 6.56
C ALA A 49 -28.12 8.03 6.32
N LYS A 50 -27.29 7.15 6.90
CA LYS A 50 -25.83 7.14 6.73
C LYS A 50 -25.50 7.10 5.23
N SER A 51 -25.25 8.26 4.65
CA SER A 51 -24.85 8.42 3.25
C SER A 51 -23.32 8.44 3.12
N ALA A 52 -22.60 8.34 4.25
CA ALA A 52 -21.16 8.26 4.27
C ALA A 52 -20.73 6.82 3.92
N VAL A 53 -20.24 6.65 2.69
CA VAL A 53 -19.31 5.57 2.38
C VAL A 53 -18.01 5.91 3.12
N GLU A 54 -17.85 5.39 4.33
CA GLU A 54 -16.55 5.38 5.00
C GLU A 54 -15.61 4.53 4.15
N VAL A 55 -14.72 5.18 3.42
CA VAL A 55 -13.53 4.51 2.89
C VAL A 55 -12.62 4.30 4.09
N GLU A 56 -12.82 3.20 4.82
CA GLU A 56 -11.80 2.68 5.71
C GLU A 56 -10.57 2.38 4.84
N VAL A 57 -9.61 3.29 4.84
CA VAL A 57 -8.21 2.93 4.63
C VAL A 57 -7.84 2.09 5.84
N GLY A 58 -8.13 0.79 5.75
CA GLY A 58 -7.67 -0.20 6.70
C GLY A 58 -6.15 -0.13 6.84
N PRO A 59 -5.57 -0.86 7.82
CA PRO A 59 -4.12 -0.93 7.96
C PRO A 59 -3.48 -1.24 6.59
N PRO A 60 -2.39 -0.53 6.23
CA PRO A 60 -1.79 -0.64 4.91
C PRO A 60 -1.52 -2.10 4.62
N LYS A 61 -1.90 -2.52 3.42
CA LYS A 61 -1.73 -3.92 3.04
C LYS A 61 -0.24 -4.27 3.15
N PRO A 62 0.11 -5.54 3.39
CA PRO A 62 1.52 -5.92 3.62
C PRO A 62 2.48 -5.43 2.53
N TYR A 63 2.02 -5.29 1.28
CA TYR A 63 2.82 -4.77 0.18
C TYR A 63 2.95 -3.24 0.15
N GLU A 64 2.01 -2.49 0.74
CA GLU A 64 2.07 -1.02 0.86
C GLU A 64 3.12 -0.59 1.90
N GLN A 65 3.30 -1.40 2.95
CA GLN A 65 4.31 -1.17 4.00
C GLN A 65 5.75 -1.17 3.47
N ILE A 66 6.00 -1.80 2.32
CA ILE A 66 7.32 -1.80 1.67
C ILE A 66 7.71 -0.38 1.23
N PHE A 67 6.72 0.42 0.82
CA PHE A 67 6.93 1.78 0.33
C PHE A 67 7.03 2.80 1.46
N ASP A 68 6.38 2.56 2.60
CA ASP A 68 6.40 3.47 3.76
C ASP A 68 7.81 3.64 4.35
N GLY A 69 8.66 2.61 4.27
CA GLY A 69 10.06 2.66 4.72
C GLY A 69 11.04 3.18 3.66
N LEU A 70 10.59 3.34 2.41
CA LEU A 70 11.44 3.64 1.27
C LEU A 70 11.27 5.12 0.89
N GLY A 71 12.07 5.99 1.53
CA GLY A 71 12.01 7.45 1.34
C GLY A 71 12.14 7.92 -0.12
N SER A 72 12.79 7.12 -0.96
CA SER A 72 12.79 7.24 -2.42
C SER A 72 13.08 5.89 -3.06
N VAL A 73 12.32 5.53 -4.11
CA VAL A 73 12.72 4.44 -5.01
C VAL A 73 13.73 5.04 -5.99
N GLU A 74 15.02 4.83 -5.74
CA GLU A 74 16.05 5.21 -6.71
C GLU A 74 16.10 4.16 -7.84
N SER A 75 15.81 4.61 -9.07
CA SER A 75 15.99 3.79 -10.26
C SER A 75 17.43 3.88 -10.74
N GLY A 76 18.09 2.73 -10.90
CA GLY A 76 19.42 2.61 -11.50
C GLY A 76 19.53 1.40 -12.43
N SER A 77 20.63 1.28 -13.16
CA SER A 77 20.88 0.08 -13.96
C SER A 77 21.29 -1.09 -13.06
N ARG A 78 20.83 -2.30 -13.37
CA ARG A 78 21.25 -3.53 -12.69
C ARG A 78 22.79 -3.66 -12.68
N ALA A 79 23.45 -3.29 -13.77
CA ALA A 79 24.91 -3.35 -13.89
C ALA A 79 25.60 -2.40 -12.90
N GLU A 80 25.04 -1.21 -12.67
CA GLU A 80 25.58 -0.21 -11.74
C GLU A 80 25.45 -0.66 -10.29
N PHE A 81 24.29 -1.21 -9.91
CA PHE A 81 24.07 -1.79 -8.58
C PHE A 81 25.01 -2.98 -8.29
N ARG A 82 25.25 -3.83 -9.29
CA ARG A 82 26.21 -4.94 -9.13
C ARG A 82 27.63 -4.44 -8.92
N ARG A 83 28.06 -3.43 -9.68
CA ARG A 83 29.37 -2.79 -9.50
C ARG A 83 29.54 -2.19 -8.11
N SER A 84 28.53 -1.51 -7.57
CA SER A 84 28.61 -0.92 -6.22
C SER A 84 28.73 -1.99 -5.12
N LEU A 85 28.21 -3.20 -5.36
CA LEU A 85 28.37 -4.36 -4.49
C LEU A 85 29.64 -5.20 -4.78
N GLY A 86 30.47 -4.80 -5.76
CA GLY A 86 31.64 -5.57 -6.17
C GLY A 86 31.31 -6.92 -6.81
N ILE A 87 30.06 -7.10 -7.27
CA ILE A 87 29.62 -8.30 -7.97
C ILE A 87 29.95 -8.12 -9.46
N PRO A 88 30.72 -9.04 -10.08
CA PRO A 88 31.04 -8.95 -11.51
C PRO A 88 29.75 -8.95 -12.34
N ASP A 89 29.69 -8.13 -13.38
CA ASP A 89 28.51 -8.12 -14.25
C ASP A 89 28.37 -9.47 -14.96
N ASP A 90 27.13 -9.91 -15.21
CA ASP A 90 26.87 -11.22 -15.81
C ASP A 90 27.48 -11.32 -17.23
N SER A 91 27.65 -10.16 -17.89
CA SER A 91 28.37 -9.98 -19.15
C SER A 91 29.87 -10.32 -19.05
N GLU A 92 30.57 -9.90 -17.99
CA GLU A 92 31.99 -10.22 -17.76
C GLU A 92 32.20 -11.67 -17.31
N ALA A 93 31.23 -12.23 -16.59
CA ALA A 93 31.25 -13.63 -16.18
C ALA A 93 31.11 -14.58 -17.37
N ASP A 94 30.36 -14.18 -18.40
CA ASP A 94 30.10 -15.03 -19.55
C ASP A 94 31.33 -15.24 -20.44
N ASP A 95 32.17 -14.22 -20.59
CA ASP A 95 33.39 -14.32 -21.38
C ASP A 95 34.44 -15.26 -20.76
N ARG A 96 34.42 -15.42 -19.43
CA ARG A 96 35.35 -16.30 -18.71
C ARG A 96 34.88 -17.75 -18.61
N ARG A 97 33.61 -18.05 -18.96
CA ARG A 97 33.07 -19.42 -18.94
C ARG A 97 33.50 -20.22 -20.18
N PRO A 98 33.88 -21.50 -20.02
CA PRO A 98 34.04 -22.42 -21.16
C PRO A 98 32.79 -22.39 -22.03
N LEU A 99 32.93 -22.46 -23.35
CA LEU A 99 31.80 -22.39 -24.29
C LEU A 99 30.71 -23.43 -24.00
N ALA A 100 31.08 -24.58 -23.44
CA ALA A 100 30.17 -25.65 -23.01
C ALA A 100 29.25 -25.25 -21.82
N ASP A 101 29.68 -24.30 -20.99
CA ASP A 101 28.98 -23.85 -19.78
C ASP A 101 28.27 -22.51 -19.96
N ARG A 102 28.33 -21.92 -21.17
CA ARG A 102 27.63 -20.67 -21.46
C ARG A 102 26.13 -20.93 -21.61
N PRO A 103 25.27 -20.03 -21.11
CA PRO A 103 23.85 -20.13 -21.33
C PRO A 103 23.58 -20.02 -22.83
N ARG A 104 22.95 -21.05 -23.40
CA ARG A 104 22.45 -21.03 -24.78
C ARG A 104 20.97 -20.68 -24.75
N GLU A 105 20.51 -19.94 -25.74
CA GLU A 105 19.09 -19.73 -25.96
C GLU A 105 18.42 -21.09 -26.18
N LEU A 106 17.43 -21.39 -25.35
CA LEU A 106 16.56 -22.53 -25.57
C LEU A 106 15.54 -22.15 -26.65
N PRO A 107 15.14 -23.08 -27.53
CA PRO A 107 14.06 -22.82 -28.46
C PRO A 107 12.83 -22.36 -27.68
N ALA A 108 12.11 -21.38 -28.21
CA ALA A 108 10.86 -20.94 -27.62
C ALA A 108 9.94 -22.15 -27.49
N ALA A 109 9.54 -22.50 -26.27
CA ALA A 109 8.53 -23.51 -26.07
C ALA A 109 7.22 -22.96 -26.64
N GLU A 110 6.61 -23.67 -27.58
CA GLU A 110 5.33 -23.31 -28.22
C GLU A 110 4.14 -23.43 -27.23
N GLY A 111 4.25 -22.83 -26.05
CA GLY A 111 3.24 -22.86 -24.99
C GLY A 111 3.37 -23.99 -23.97
N GLU A 112 4.40 -24.84 -24.07
CA GLU A 112 4.63 -25.93 -23.10
C GLU A 112 5.59 -25.49 -21.98
N PRO A 113 5.23 -25.65 -20.69
CA PRO A 113 6.12 -25.27 -19.58
C PRO A 113 7.37 -26.16 -19.55
N ILE A 114 8.54 -25.53 -19.45
CA ILE A 114 9.82 -26.24 -19.34
C ILE A 114 10.05 -26.65 -17.87
N ASP A 115 10.28 -27.94 -17.63
CA ASP A 115 10.68 -28.46 -16.30
C ASP A 115 12.15 -28.08 -16.01
N ALA A 116 12.34 -27.15 -15.08
CA ALA A 116 13.66 -26.68 -14.67
C ALA A 116 14.07 -27.29 -13.32
N LYS A 117 15.15 -28.07 -13.32
CA LYS A 117 15.77 -28.57 -12.08
C LYS A 117 16.83 -27.59 -11.58
N ILE A 118 16.67 -27.12 -10.34
CA ILE A 118 17.69 -26.31 -9.66
C ILE A 118 18.84 -27.23 -9.27
N VAL A 119 19.95 -27.15 -9.99
CA VAL A 119 21.19 -27.83 -9.62
C VAL A 119 21.94 -26.95 -8.62
N ALA A 120 22.17 -27.46 -7.42
CA ALA A 120 22.97 -26.76 -6.42
C ALA A 120 24.39 -26.53 -6.96
N HIS A 121 24.80 -25.27 -7.04
CA HIS A 121 26.17 -24.89 -7.39
C HIS A 121 27.11 -25.42 -6.30
N GLN A 122 27.92 -26.45 -6.61
CA GLN A 122 29.01 -26.86 -5.74
C GLN A 122 30.20 -25.92 -5.98
N PRO A 123 30.58 -25.06 -5.02
CA PRO A 123 31.82 -24.31 -5.14
C PRO A 123 32.99 -25.30 -5.16
N HIS A 124 33.89 -25.15 -6.14
CA HIS A 124 35.09 -25.96 -6.27
C HIS A 124 35.84 -26.00 -4.93
N ARG A 125 36.03 -27.21 -4.38
CA ARG A 125 36.78 -27.41 -3.14
C ARG A 125 38.18 -26.83 -3.31
N ARG A 126 38.49 -25.78 -2.54
CA ARG A 126 39.86 -25.26 -2.39
C ARG A 126 40.76 -26.41 -1.97
N ILE A 127 41.77 -26.68 -2.78
CA ILE A 127 42.84 -27.63 -2.48
C ILE A 127 43.53 -27.11 -1.20
N HIS A 128 43.34 -27.80 -0.07
CA HIS A 128 44.03 -27.46 1.17
C HIS A 128 45.51 -27.74 0.98
N ARG A 129 46.32 -26.68 0.82
CA ARG A 129 47.77 -26.76 0.92
C ARG A 129 48.11 -26.86 2.41
N HIS A 130 48.62 -28.02 2.83
CA HIS A 130 49.18 -28.21 4.17
C HIS A 130 50.28 -27.15 4.43
N PRO A 131 50.30 -26.50 5.61
CA PRO A 131 51.46 -25.71 6.00
C PRO A 131 52.61 -26.67 6.32
N ALA A 132 53.75 -26.43 5.68
CA ALA A 132 55.00 -27.12 5.98
C ALA A 132 55.39 -26.90 7.45
N GLY A 133 55.86 -27.96 8.08
CA GLY A 133 56.21 -27.99 9.50
C GLY A 133 57.25 -26.94 9.88
N GLY A 134 57.06 -26.37 11.08
CA GLY A 134 58.09 -25.63 11.76
C GLY A 134 59.10 -26.59 12.35
N GLU A 135 60.35 -26.49 11.90
CA GLU A 135 61.50 -27.06 12.61
C GLU A 135 61.95 -26.05 13.67
N ARG A 136 62.01 -26.55 14.91
CA ARG A 136 62.71 -25.96 16.03
C ARG A 136 64.17 -26.36 15.90
N GLU A 137 65.08 -25.45 16.25
CA GLU A 137 66.43 -25.66 16.80
C GLU A 137 67.13 -24.30 16.68
N GLY A 138 67.86 -23.76 17.65
CA GLY A 138 68.31 -24.15 18.98
C GLY A 138 69.08 -22.95 19.56
#